data_AF-A0AA38NNG9-F1
#
_entry.id   AF-A0AA38NNG9-F1
#
_cell.length_a   1.000
_cell.length_b   1.000
_cell.length_c   1.000
_cell.angle_alpha   90.00
_cell.angle_beta   90.00
_cell.angle_gamma   90.00
#
_symmetry.space_group_name_H-M   'P 1'
#
loop_
_entity.id
_entity.type
_entity.pdbx_description
1 polymer ?
#
loop_
_entity_poly.entity_id
_entity_poly.type
_entity_poly.pdbx_seq_one_letter_code
_entity_poly.pdbx_strand_id
1 'polypeptide(L)'
;MAQRVTLRKRQPYNTTSSRRRIVKTPGGKLVYHHLKKPATAPKCGDCGIGLPGIPALRPRQYATISKRQKTVRRAYGGSRCGDCVKSRILRAFLVEEAKIVKKVIKSHEQQKK
;
A
#
# COMPACT_ATOMS: atom_id res chain seq x y z
N MET A 1 -11.92 -39.06 20.25
CA MET A 1 -12.94 -38.05 19.84
C MET A 1 -12.28 -36.69 19.68
N ALA A 2 -12.63 -35.91 18.64
CA ALA A 2 -12.13 -34.54 18.49
C ALA A 2 -12.83 -33.59 19.48
N GLN A 3 -12.06 -32.74 20.18
CA GLN A 3 -12.62 -31.78 21.12
C GLN A 3 -13.38 -30.66 20.37
N ARG A 4 -14.69 -30.58 20.57
CA ARG A 4 -15.54 -29.51 20.03
C ARG A 4 -15.37 -28.22 20.84
N VAL A 5 -15.56 -27.09 20.19
CA VAL A 5 -15.35 -25.75 20.77
C VAL A 5 -16.54 -24.84 20.50
N THR A 6 -16.86 -23.98 21.47
CA THR A 6 -17.97 -23.02 21.40
C THR A 6 -17.48 -21.61 21.09
N LEU A 7 -18.30 -20.83 20.38
CA LEU A 7 -18.00 -19.43 20.06
C LEU A 7 -18.00 -18.57 21.33
N ARG A 8 -17.03 -17.67 21.44
CA ARG A 8 -16.90 -16.75 22.59
C ARG A 8 -17.64 -15.42 22.40
N LYS A 9 -18.01 -15.08 21.16
CA LYS A 9 -18.77 -13.87 20.80
C LYS A 9 -20.22 -14.23 20.48
N ARG A 10 -21.12 -13.28 20.70
CA ARG A 10 -22.56 -13.39 20.40
C ARG A 10 -22.89 -13.53 18.91
N GLN A 11 -21.95 -13.30 18.00
CA GLN A 11 -22.18 -13.41 16.55
C GLN A 11 -22.01 -14.88 16.10
N PRO A 12 -23.10 -15.63 15.82
CA PRO A 12 -23.01 -17.04 15.43
C PRO A 12 -22.55 -17.24 13.98
N TYR A 13 -22.74 -16.25 13.10
CA TYR A 13 -22.54 -16.40 11.67
C TYR A 13 -21.05 -16.41 11.27
N ASN A 14 -20.73 -17.18 10.22
CA ASN A 14 -19.38 -17.27 9.65
C ASN A 14 -19.12 -16.14 8.65
N THR A 15 -18.78 -14.96 9.16
CA THR A 15 -18.52 -13.75 8.36
C THR A 15 -17.03 -13.42 8.33
N THR A 16 -16.62 -12.57 7.38
CA THR A 16 -15.22 -12.14 7.27
C THR A 16 -14.69 -11.40 8.50
N SER A 17 -15.56 -10.76 9.30
CA SER A 17 -15.21 -10.11 10.57
C SER A 17 -15.17 -11.07 11.76
N SER A 18 -15.85 -12.21 11.68
CA SER A 18 -15.93 -13.24 12.74
C SER A 18 -15.01 -14.45 12.48
N ARG A 19 -13.95 -14.28 11.69
CA ARG A 19 -12.92 -15.31 11.46
C ARG A 19 -12.32 -15.79 12.79
N ARG A 20 -12.03 -17.09 12.85
CA ARG A 20 -11.61 -17.78 14.08
C ARG A 20 -10.52 -18.82 13.78
N ARG A 21 -9.62 -19.03 14.74
CA ARG A 21 -8.60 -20.09 14.72
C ARG A 21 -8.69 -20.89 16.01
N ILE A 22 -8.61 -22.21 15.91
CA ILE A 22 -8.50 -23.09 17.08
C ILE A 22 -7.06 -23.07 17.56
N VAL A 23 -6.85 -22.77 18.84
CA VAL A 23 -5.54 -22.69 19.48
C VAL A 23 -5.54 -23.60 20.71
N LYS A 24 -4.46 -24.35 20.91
CA LYS A 24 -4.23 -25.12 22.14
C LYS A 24 -3.65 -24.18 23.18
N THR A 25 -4.37 -24.04 24.29
CA THR A 25 -3.94 -23.22 25.43
C THR A 25 -2.91 -23.97 26.27
N PRO A 26 -2.11 -23.26 27.11
CA PRO A 26 -1.16 -23.91 28.01
C PRO A 26 -1.79 -24.98 28.92
N GLY A 27 -3.04 -24.77 29.36
CA GLY A 27 -3.82 -25.75 30.13
C GLY A 27 -4.37 -26.93 29.31
N GLY A 28 -3.87 -27.15 28.08
CA GLY A 28 -4.23 -28.29 27.23
C GLY A 28 -5.59 -28.21 26.54
N LYS A 29 -6.41 -27.18 26.82
CA LYS A 29 -7.75 -27.01 26.23
C LYS A 29 -7.68 -26.36 24.85
N LEU A 30 -8.49 -26.84 23.89
CA LEU A 30 -8.71 -26.15 22.62
C LEU A 30 -9.72 -25.00 22.78
N VAL A 31 -9.39 -23.82 22.27
CA VAL A 31 -10.23 -22.62 22.35
C VAL A 31 -10.22 -21.84 21.03
N TYR A 32 -11.31 -21.16 20.69
CA TYR A 32 -11.34 -20.21 19.56
C TYR A 32 -10.69 -18.87 19.92
N HIS A 33 -9.72 -18.46 19.10
CA HIS A 33 -9.21 -17.10 19.03
C HIS A 33 -9.79 -16.39 17.82
N HIS A 34 -10.33 -15.19 18.01
CA HIS A 34 -10.86 -14.38 16.92
C HIS A 34 -9.74 -13.66 16.18
N LEU A 35 -9.70 -13.85 14.87
CA LEU A 35 -8.75 -13.19 13.99
C LEU A 35 -9.35 -11.88 13.47
N LYS A 36 -8.51 -10.86 13.34
CA LYS A 36 -8.89 -9.61 12.66
C LYS A 36 -8.92 -9.86 11.14
N LYS A 37 -9.64 -8.99 10.40
CA LYS A 37 -9.60 -9.00 8.94
C LYS A 37 -8.16 -8.80 8.44
N PRO A 38 -7.72 -9.54 7.41
CA PRO A 38 -6.43 -9.31 6.79
C PRO A 38 -6.47 -7.95 6.10
N ALA A 39 -5.36 -7.22 6.16
CA ALA A 39 -5.23 -5.95 5.47
C ALA A 39 -4.68 -6.16 4.06
N THR A 40 -5.06 -5.28 3.15
CA THR A 40 -4.46 -5.19 1.83
C THR A 40 -3.21 -4.32 1.88
N ALA A 41 -2.20 -4.66 1.08
CA ALA A 41 -1.01 -3.83 0.95
C ALA A 41 -1.36 -2.46 0.31
N PRO A 42 -0.70 -1.37 0.70
CA PRO A 42 -0.79 -0.09 0.00
C PRO A 42 -0.35 -0.26 -1.45
N LYS A 43 -1.15 0.25 -2.38
CA LYS A 43 -0.90 0.11 -3.82
C LYS A 43 -0.34 1.40 -4.40
N CYS A 44 0.48 1.27 -5.44
CA CYS A 44 0.88 2.38 -6.28
C CYS A 44 -0.35 2.95 -6.99
N GLY A 45 -0.53 4.27 -6.96
CA GLY A 45 -1.68 4.90 -7.60
C GLY A 45 -1.64 4.91 -9.14
N ASP A 46 -0.53 4.55 -9.78
CA ASP A 46 -0.40 4.55 -11.25
C ASP A 46 -0.54 3.12 -11.79
N CYS A 47 0.31 2.21 -11.34
CA CYS A 47 0.36 0.83 -11.84
C CYS A 47 -0.38 -0.20 -10.96
N GLY A 48 -0.89 0.19 -9.80
CA GLY A 48 -1.66 -0.71 -8.92
C GLY A 48 -0.85 -1.78 -8.17
N ILE A 49 0.48 -1.86 -8.37
CA ILE A 49 1.34 -2.82 -7.67
C ILE A 49 1.40 -2.52 -6.17
N GLY A 50 1.59 -3.55 -5.34
CA GLY A 50 1.83 -3.38 -3.90
C GLY A 50 3.16 -2.65 -3.67
N LEU A 51 3.15 -1.59 -2.86
CA LEU A 51 4.35 -0.81 -2.59
C LEU A 51 5.33 -1.61 -1.70
N PRO A 52 6.56 -1.86 -2.17
CA PRO A 52 7.55 -2.59 -1.39
C PRO A 52 8.02 -1.73 -0.21
N GLY A 53 8.32 -2.38 0.91
CA GLY A 53 8.83 -1.73 2.12
C GLY A 53 7.76 -1.10 3.02
N ILE A 54 6.47 -1.15 2.64
CA ILE A 54 5.37 -0.69 3.50
C ILE A 54 4.55 -1.91 3.95
N PRO A 55 4.42 -2.16 5.27
CA PRO A 55 3.71 -3.33 5.77
C PRO A 55 2.21 -3.23 5.49
N ALA A 56 1.54 -4.34 5.18
CA ALA A 56 0.09 -4.38 4.99
C ALA A 56 -0.63 -4.44 6.35
N LEU A 57 -1.15 -3.30 6.79
CA LEU A 57 -1.79 -3.16 8.11
C LEU A 57 -3.19 -2.54 8.01
N ARG A 58 -4.02 -2.74 9.03
CA ARG A 58 -5.33 -2.07 9.08
C ARG A 58 -5.14 -0.58 9.37
N PRO A 59 -6.04 0.32 8.92
CA PRO A 59 -5.91 1.76 9.12
C PRO A 59 -5.60 2.18 10.56
N ARG A 60 -6.27 1.57 11.55
CA ARG A 60 -6.02 1.84 12.97
C ARG A 60 -4.63 1.42 13.45
N GLN A 61 -4.05 0.36 12.87
CA GLN A 61 -2.70 -0.09 13.23
C GLN A 61 -1.62 0.82 12.64
N TYR A 62 -1.88 1.46 11.51
CA TYR A 62 -0.97 2.48 10.98
C TYR A 62 -0.82 3.69 11.90
N ALA A 63 -1.79 3.99 12.79
CA ALA A 63 -1.62 5.06 13.77
C ALA A 63 -0.50 4.74 14.78
N THR A 64 -0.32 3.46 15.12
CA THR A 64 0.60 3.01 16.18
C THR A 64 2.05 2.84 15.71
N ILE A 65 2.28 2.55 14.43
CA ILE A 65 3.65 2.31 13.93
C ILE A 65 4.44 3.62 13.73
N SER A 66 5.77 3.51 13.70
CA SER A 66 6.65 4.67 13.47
C SER A 66 6.54 5.20 12.04
N LYS A 67 6.85 6.49 11.83
CA LYS A 67 6.79 7.13 10.51
C LYS A 67 7.68 6.41 9.48
N ARG A 68 8.86 5.93 9.88
CA ARG A 68 9.80 5.20 9.02
C ARG A 68 9.18 3.95 8.38
N GLN A 69 8.27 3.27 9.08
CA GLN A 69 7.61 2.07 8.57
C GLN A 69 6.43 2.40 7.65
N LYS A 70 5.93 3.64 7.65
CA LYS A 70 4.79 4.09 6.81
C LYS A 70 5.24 4.57 5.43
N THR A 71 6.51 4.91 5.26
CA THR A 71 7.01 5.58 4.06
C THR A 71 8.32 4.99 3.57
N VAL A 72 8.64 5.23 2.30
CA VAL A 72 9.96 4.94 1.72
C VAL A 72 10.71 6.24 1.46
N ARG A 73 12.03 6.25 1.68
CA ARG A 73 12.91 7.43 1.53
C ARG A 73 13.22 7.71 0.05
N ARG A 74 12.21 8.18 -0.70
CA ARG A 74 12.33 8.71 -2.07
C ARG A 74 11.19 9.69 -2.37
N ALA A 75 11.29 10.44 -3.46
CA ALA A 75 10.17 11.23 -3.97
C ALA A 75 8.94 10.33 -4.19
N TYR A 76 7.77 10.77 -3.71
CA TYR A 76 6.51 10.01 -3.78
C TYR A 76 6.54 8.59 -3.16
N GLY A 77 7.46 8.29 -2.24
CA GLY A 77 7.73 6.91 -1.78
C GLY A 77 6.58 6.16 -1.11
N GLY A 78 5.58 6.85 -0.59
CA GLY A 78 4.39 6.25 0.04
C GLY A 78 3.18 6.07 -0.89
N SER A 79 3.25 6.57 -2.13
CA SER A 79 2.12 6.58 -3.07
C SER A 79 2.47 6.03 -4.45
N ARG A 80 3.75 6.08 -4.83
CA ARG A 80 4.25 5.66 -6.14
C ARG A 80 5.39 4.66 -6.00
N CYS A 81 5.47 3.68 -6.90
CA CYS A 81 6.60 2.77 -7.01
C CYS A 81 7.81 3.45 -7.66
N GLY A 82 8.98 2.80 -7.59
CA GLY A 82 10.22 3.35 -8.17
C GLY A 82 10.10 3.63 -9.67
N ASP A 83 9.52 2.70 -10.42
CA ASP A 83 9.41 2.80 -11.88
C ASP A 83 8.50 3.93 -12.32
N CYS A 84 7.36 4.11 -11.65
CA CYS A 84 6.46 5.23 -11.93
C CYS A 84 7.08 6.58 -11.56
N VAL A 85 7.93 6.64 -10.55
CA VAL A 85 8.68 7.87 -10.23
C VAL A 85 9.73 8.15 -11.31
N LYS A 86 10.46 7.13 -11.77
CA LYS A 86 11.42 7.26 -12.88
C LYS A 86 10.75 7.79 -14.15
N SER A 87 9.62 7.20 -14.55
CA SER A 87 8.90 7.64 -15.76
C SER A 87 8.35 9.06 -15.63
N ARG A 88 7.91 9.47 -14.43
CA ARG A 88 7.48 10.86 -14.15
C ARG A 88 8.64 11.84 -14.30
N ILE A 89 9.82 11.52 -13.76
CA ILE A 89 11.00 12.38 -13.88
C ILE A 89 11.41 12.54 -15.35
N LEU A 90 11.55 11.42 -16.08
CA LEU A 90 11.93 11.45 -17.49
C LEU A 90 10.91 12.22 -18.34
N ARG A 91 9.61 11.97 -18.13
CA ARG A 91 8.55 12.67 -18.86
C ARG A 91 8.55 14.17 -18.57
N ALA A 92 8.69 14.56 -17.30
CA ALA A 92 8.72 15.98 -16.93
C ALA A 92 9.90 16.69 -17.58
N PHE A 93 11.09 16.09 -17.52
CA PHE A 93 12.29 16.64 -18.14
C PHE A 93 12.13 16.80 -19.66
N LEU A 94 11.84 15.71 -20.38
CA LEU A 94 11.76 15.73 -21.85
C LEU A 94 10.66 16.68 -22.37
N VAL A 95 9.55 16.80 -21.65
CA VAL A 95 8.47 17.72 -22.03
C VAL A 95 8.89 19.17 -21.86
N GLU A 96 9.60 19.52 -20.78
CA GLU A 96 10.10 20.88 -20.60
C GLU A 96 11.21 21.22 -21.59
N GLU A 97 12.16 20.31 -21.85
CA GLU A 97 13.19 20.49 -22.87
C GLU A 97 12.58 20.73 -24.26
N ALA A 98 11.59 19.90 -24.65
CA ALA A 98 10.90 20.08 -25.92
C ALA A 98 10.15 21.42 -26.01
N LYS A 99 9.62 21.94 -24.88
CA LYS A 99 9.00 23.27 -24.85
C LYS A 99 10.01 24.39 -25.05
N ILE A 100 11.20 24.28 -24.43
CA ILE A 100 12.27 25.28 -24.58
C ILE A 100 12.76 25.29 -26.03
N VAL A 101 13.06 24.12 -26.60
CA VAL A 101 13.50 23.99 -28.00
C VAL A 101 12.48 24.62 -28.96
N LYS A 102 11.19 24.35 -28.78
CA LYS A 102 10.12 24.96 -29.59
C LYS A 102 10.08 26.49 -29.47
N LYS A 103 10.33 27.05 -28.29
CA LYS A 103 10.39 28.51 -28.10
C LYS A 103 11.59 29.12 -28.83
N VAL A 104 12.75 28.48 -28.75
CA VAL A 104 13.99 28.95 -29.40
C VAL A 104 13.88 28.91 -30.93
N ILE A 105 13.34 27.83 -31.49
CA ILE A 105 13.09 27.73 -32.94
C ILE A 105 12.16 28.87 -33.39
N LYS A 106 11.05 29.09 -32.66
CA LYS A 106 10.10 30.16 -32.96
C LYS A 106 10.74 31.56 -32.89
N SER A 107 11.62 31.82 -31.93
CA SER A 107 12.32 33.11 -31.86
C SER A 107 13.32 33.31 -33.01
N HIS A 108 14.01 32.26 -33.45
CA HIS A 108 14.92 32.36 -34.60
C HIS A 108 14.18 32.56 -35.92
N GLU A 109 13.03 31.92 -36.12
CA GLU A 109 12.17 32.14 -37.29
C GLU A 109 11.65 33.58 -37.35
N GLN A 110 11.34 34.18 -36.20
CA GLN A 110 10.93 35.59 -36.10
C GLN A 110 12.06 36.58 -36.41
N GLN A 111 13.29 36.27 -36.02
CA GLN A 111 14.46 37.12 -36.31
C GLN A 111 14.91 37.07 -37.78
N LYS A 112 14.59 35.98 -38.50
CA LYS A 112 14.92 35.83 -39.93
C LYS A 112 13.91 36.48 -40.88
N LYS A 113 12.71 36.80 -40.39
CA LYS A 113 11.72 37.61 -41.12
C LYS A 113 11.98 39.08 -40.89
#